data_AF-A0A317GIJ5-F1
#
_entry.id   AF-A0A317GIJ5-F1
#
_cell.length_a   1.000
_cell.length_b   1.000
_cell.length_c   1.000
_cell.angle_alpha   90.00
_cell.angle_beta   90.00
_cell.angle_gamma   90.00
#
_symmetry.space_group_name_H-M   'P 1'
#
loop_
_entity.id
_entity.type
_entity.pdbx_description
1 polymer ?
#
loop_
_entity_poly.entity_id
_entity_poly.type
_entity_poly.pdbx_seq_one_letter_code
_entity_poly.pdbx_strand_id
1 'polypeptide(L)' 'MNWIEFITTMFSLGCDVRDYVGLVINADQYKQITGKDYVAPTQA' A
#
# COMPACT_ATOMS: atom_id res chain seq x y z
N MET A 1 7.66 13.59 -7.05
CA MET A 1 7.91 12.14 -6.97
C MET A 1 6.55 11.46 -6.86
N ASN A 2 6.20 10.53 -7.76
CA ASN A 2 4.91 9.87 -7.74
C ASN A 2 4.96 8.67 -6.79
N TRP A 3 4.44 8.83 -5.56
CA TRP A 3 4.48 7.76 -4.55
C TRP A 3 3.74 6.51 -4.98
N ILE A 4 2.67 6.63 -5.76
CA ILE A 4 1.90 5.48 -6.26
C ILE A 4 2.78 4.60 -7.16
N GLU A 5 3.56 5.19 -8.07
CA GLU A 5 4.47 4.44 -8.95
C GLU A 5 5.56 3.71 -8.16
N PHE A 6 6.12 4.37 -7.14
CA PHE A 6 7.12 3.77 -6.27
C PHE A 6 6.55 2.57 -5.50
N ILE A 7 5.39 2.72 -4.89
CA ILE A 7 4.75 1.64 -4.12
C ILE A 7 4.27 0.50 -5.03
N THR A 8 3.79 0.81 -6.24
CA THR A 8 3.44 -0.20 -7.25
C THR A 8 4.66 -1.04 -7.65
N THR A 9 5.82 -0.39 -7.81
CA THR A 9 7.08 -1.07 -8.11
C THR A 9 7.50 -1.98 -6.95
N MET A 10 7.45 -1.48 -5.71
CA MET A 10 7.74 -2.29 -4.52
C MET A 10 6.83 -3.52 -4.39
N PHE A 11 5.53 -3.34 -4.61
CA PHE A 11 4.58 -4.45 -4.59
C PHE A 11 4.89 -5.48 -5.69
N SER A 12 5.23 -5.01 -6.90
CA SER A 12 5.63 -5.87 -8.02
C SER A 12 6.92 -6.66 -7.74
N LEU A 13 7.79 -6.14 -6.87
CA LEU A 13 8.98 -6.82 -6.36
C LEU A 13 8.70 -7.76 -5.16
N GLY A 14 7.45 -7.89 -4.74
CA GLY A 14 7.02 -8.78 -3.67
C GLY A 14 7.11 -8.17 -2.26
N CYS A 15 7.35 -6.86 -2.13
CA CYS A 15 7.33 -6.21 -0.82
C CYS A 15 5.89 -6.03 -0.31
N ASP A 16 5.68 -6.19 1.00
CA ASP A 16 4.43 -5.77 1.62
C ASP A 16 4.39 -4.24 1.67
N VAL A 17 3.29 -3.68 1.18
CA VAL A 17 3.08 -2.24 1.08
C VAL A 17 2.05 -1.72 2.09
N ARG A 18 1.59 -2.57 3.01
CA ARG A 18 0.56 -2.23 4.00
C ARG A 18 0.97 -1.06 4.89
N ASP A 19 2.22 -1.01 5.34
CA ASP A 19 2.70 0.03 6.26
C ASP A 19 2.85 1.41 5.61
N TYR A 20 2.76 1.50 4.29
CA TYR A 20 2.76 2.77 3.57
C TYR A 20 1.38 3.44 3.54
N VAL A 21 0.33 2.72 3.94
CA VAL A 21 -1.04 3.24 4.02
C VAL A 21 -1.16 4.19 5.21
N GLY A 22 -1.55 5.43 4.91
CA GLY A 22 -1.56 6.54 5.88
C GLY A 22 -0.26 7.33 5.94
N LEU A 23 0.82 6.86 5.28
CA LEU A 23 2.09 7.59 5.17
C LEU A 23 2.23 8.27 3.81
N VAL A 24 2.13 7.48 2.73
CA VAL A 24 2.36 7.94 1.35
C VAL A 24 1.29 7.48 0.36
N ILE A 25 0.50 6.47 0.73
CA ILE A 25 -0.70 6.05 0.00
C ILE A 25 -1.90 5.97 0.95
N ASN A 26 -3.12 5.98 0.41
CA ASN A 26 -4.36 5.75 1.15
C ASN A 26 -4.93 4.34 0.92
N ALA A 27 -6.04 4.00 1.59
CA ALA A 27 -6.67 2.68 1.50
C ALA A 27 -7.17 2.34 0.09
N ASP A 28 -7.72 3.33 -0.64
CA ASP A 28 -8.19 3.14 -2.01
C ASP A 28 -7.02 2.83 -2.96
N GLN A 29 -5.91 3.54 -2.78
CA GLN A 29 -4.68 3.30 -3.54
C GLN A 29 -4.06 1.95 -3.21
N TYR A 30 -4.08 1.53 -1.94
CA TYR A 30 -3.67 0.17 -1.56
C TYR A 30 -4.48 -0.89 -2.29
N LYS A 31 -5.81 -0.70 -2.40
CA LYS A 31 -6.70 -1.59 -3.14
C LYS A 31 -6.42 -1.59 -4.64
N GLN A 32 -6.12 -0.41 -5.22
CA GLN A 32 -5.74 -0.31 -6.62
C GLN A 32 -4.43 -1.07 -6.93
N ILE A 33 -3.45 -1.02 -6.03
CA ILE A 33 -2.13 -1.64 -6.23
C ILE A 33 -2.19 -3.15 -5.99
N THR A 34 -2.86 -3.58 -4.91
CA THR A 34 -2.78 -4.97 -4.43
C THR A 34 -4.00 -5.82 -4.78
N GLY A 35 -5.11 -5.19 -5.17
CA GLY A 35 -6.42 -5.83 -5.33
C GLY A 35 -7.10 -6.21 -4.00
N LYS A 36 -6.52 -5.83 -2.85
CA LYS A 36 -7.03 -6.19 -1.52
C LYS A 36 -7.51 -4.96 -0.77
N ASP A 37 -8.59 -5.11 0.00
CA ASP A 37 -9.00 -4.09 0.95
C ASP A 37 -7.94 -3.92 2.04
N TYR A 38 -7.62 -2.66 2.37
CA TYR A 38 -6.71 -2.37 3.47
C TYR A 38 -7.41 -2.64 4.80
N VAL A 39 -6.78 -3.47 5.64
CA VAL A 39 -7.20 -3.71 7.01
C VAL A 39 -6.09 -3.17 7.91
N ALA A 40 -6.41 -2.12 8.66
CA ALA A 40 -5.48 -1.55 9.62
C ALA A 40 -5.08 -2.63 10.65
N PRO A 41 -3.79 -2.74 11.00
CA PRO A 41 -3.38 -3.65 12.06
C PRO A 41 -4.10 -3.27 13.35
N THR A 42 -4.83 -4.23 13.92
CA THR A 42 -5.44 -4.04 15.24
C THR A 42 -4.31 -3.98 16.25
N GLN A 43 -4.11 -2.83 16.91
CA GLN A 43 -3.21 -2.77 18.05
C GLN A 43 -3.75 -3.71 19.13
N ALA A 44 -2.98 -4.75 19.45
CA ALA A 44 -3.25 -5.67 20.55
C ALA A 44 -2.89 -5.03 21.89
#